data_AF-A0A3A4VVQ7-F1
#
_entry.id   AF-A0A3A4VVQ7-F1
#
_cell.length_a   1.000
_cell.length_b   1.000
_cell.length_c   1.000
_cell.angle_alpha   90.00
_cell.angle_beta   90.00
_cell.angle_gamma   90.00
#
_symmetry.space_group_name_H-M   'P 1'
#
loop_
_entity.id
_entity.type
_entity.pdbx_description
1 polymer ?
#
loop_
_entity_poly.entity_id
_entity_poly.type
_entity_poly.pdbx_seq_one_letter_code
_entity_poly.pdbx_strand_id
1 'polypeptide(L)'
;MSLSLADSFAGCDALTVDKIEEKSIKMPRAEGSRVPSTGLSEYEIFSVVEEMGAYPLARHFEGGFERNKHLTLEQVIYPYVESCIPVMVTIETEGERHGLVVVGHTFDRDSWWQQAQKWYYPYLKGDVTWIPSYMWVPDFIVHDDNFGPYLSVPRTLLAATASHVVVPIPKICNAFLAGFEAESLVAGYLALPDLFDFVVNKTRTTGLWKKPLEQLRGSGNRSAQIVLRPLLVSRDALLKHVKESEFSRELYEAYQQTNLPAWMWLVEISLPELYAHRKKIGEMIINPSCAEPHIHTGLEPLLALRILDVMVRGHNFRAPLIIPDIYPMPVLLHSTFEHG
;
A
#
# COMPACT_ATOMS: atom_id res chain seq x y z
N MET A 1 17.37 -4.52 14.06
CA MET A 1 17.69 -3.12 14.40
C MET A 1 16.41 -2.36 14.15
N SER A 2 15.70 -1.91 15.19
CA SER A 2 14.47 -1.12 15.04
C SER A 2 14.87 0.34 14.80
N LEU A 3 14.65 0.87 13.60
CA LEU A 3 14.46 2.31 13.51
C LEU A 3 13.10 2.61 14.12
N SER A 4 13.04 3.68 14.88
CA SER A 4 11.77 4.09 15.45
C SER A 4 10.90 4.64 14.32
N LEU A 5 9.57 4.56 14.45
CA LEU A 5 8.62 5.28 13.58
C LEU A 5 9.04 6.75 13.35
N ALA A 6 9.79 7.37 14.27
CA ALA A 6 10.30 8.73 14.13
C ALA A 6 11.30 8.91 12.97
N ASP A 7 12.10 7.89 12.61
CA ASP A 7 13.10 8.01 11.54
C ASP A 7 12.46 7.99 10.14
N SER A 8 11.35 7.25 9.98
CA SER A 8 10.57 7.20 8.73
C SER A 8 9.84 8.51 8.43
N PHE A 9 9.67 9.38 9.45
CA PHE A 9 9.05 10.69 9.34
C PHE A 9 10.03 11.83 9.64
N ALA A 10 11.35 11.59 9.60
CA ALA A 10 12.34 12.64 9.76
C ALA A 10 12.14 13.75 8.69
N GLY A 11 11.71 14.94 9.12
CA GLY A 11 11.35 16.06 8.25
C GLY A 11 9.84 16.30 8.07
N CYS A 12 9.00 15.39 8.55
CA CYS A 12 7.61 15.71 8.85
C CYS A 12 7.61 16.45 10.20
N ASP A 13 6.92 17.59 10.30
CA ASP A 13 6.61 18.23 11.59
C ASP A 13 5.59 17.38 12.38
N ALA A 14 5.85 16.07 12.50
CA ALA A 14 5.10 15.18 13.35
C ALA A 14 5.20 15.75 14.77
N LEU A 15 4.04 15.99 15.38
CA LEU A 15 3.98 16.47 16.76
C LEU A 15 4.69 15.43 17.62
N THR A 16 5.76 15.84 18.30
CA THR A 16 6.38 15.01 19.35
C THR A 16 5.33 14.71 20.41
N VAL A 17 5.51 13.65 21.20
CA VAL A 17 4.59 13.34 22.33
C VAL A 17 4.39 14.59 23.20
N ASP A 18 5.47 15.31 23.52
CA ASP A 18 5.40 16.57 24.27
C ASP A 18 4.56 17.66 23.57
N LYS A 19 4.65 17.79 22.24
CA LYS A 19 3.82 18.75 21.47
C LYS A 19 2.36 18.29 21.39
N ILE A 20 2.10 16.98 21.35
CA ILE A 20 0.75 16.42 21.44
C ILE A 20 0.16 16.71 22.82
N GLU A 21 0.92 16.48 23.89
CA GLU A 21 0.52 16.81 25.27
C GLU A 21 0.30 18.32 25.44
N GLU A 22 1.20 19.16 24.93
CA GLU A 22 1.05 20.62 24.99
C GLU A 22 -0.22 21.09 24.24
N LYS A 23 -0.47 20.53 23.05
CA LYS A 23 -1.69 20.83 22.29
C LYS A 23 -2.93 20.29 23.01
N SER A 24 -2.91 19.10 23.58
CA SER A 24 -4.06 18.50 24.29
C SER A 24 -4.42 19.23 25.59
N ILE A 25 -3.43 19.87 26.23
CA ILE A 25 -3.66 20.78 27.36
C ILE A 25 -4.35 22.08 26.89
N LYS A 26 -3.99 22.58 25.71
CA LYS A 26 -4.58 23.79 25.11
C LYS A 26 -5.92 23.55 24.41
N MET A 27 -6.24 22.30 24.06
CA MET A 27 -7.58 21.96 23.62
C MET A 27 -8.54 22.33 24.75
N PRO A 28 -9.63 23.06 24.46
CA PRO A 28 -10.56 23.51 25.47
C PRO A 28 -11.08 22.30 26.25
N ARG A 29 -10.53 22.08 27.44
CA ARG A 29 -11.10 21.14 28.40
C ARG A 29 -12.42 21.76 28.80
N ALA A 30 -13.52 21.10 28.46
CA ALA A 30 -14.84 21.51 28.93
C ALA A 30 -14.81 21.50 30.46
N GLU A 31 -14.54 22.65 31.08
CA GLU A 31 -14.62 22.84 32.52
C GLU A 31 -16.07 22.54 32.92
N GLY A 32 -16.29 21.36 33.51
CA GLY A 32 -17.62 20.88 33.90
C GLY A 32 -18.06 19.52 33.37
N SER A 33 -17.21 18.75 32.68
CA SER A 33 -17.58 17.41 32.16
C SER A 33 -17.87 16.39 33.27
N ARG A 34 -19.12 16.39 33.77
CA ARG A 34 -19.74 15.31 34.58
C ARG A 34 -20.72 14.44 33.78
N VAL A 35 -20.76 14.61 32.45
CA VAL A 35 -21.55 13.77 31.54
C VAL A 35 -20.55 13.16 30.56
N PRO A 36 -20.62 11.85 30.26
CA PRO A 36 -19.83 11.27 29.17
C PRO A 36 -20.04 12.14 27.92
N SER A 37 -18.94 12.58 27.30
CA SER A 37 -19.02 13.29 26.02
C SER A 37 -19.79 12.43 25.02
N THR A 38 -20.64 13.03 24.21
CA THR A 38 -21.47 12.37 23.19
C THR A 38 -20.67 11.76 22.02
N GLY A 39 -19.41 11.38 22.26
CA GLY A 39 -18.42 11.10 21.23
C GLY A 39 -18.00 12.35 20.46
N LEU A 40 -17.18 12.16 19.43
CA LEU A 40 -16.86 13.17 18.43
C LEU A 40 -17.71 12.92 17.18
N SER A 41 -18.20 14.00 16.57
CA SER A 41 -18.75 13.98 15.23
C SER A 41 -17.65 13.77 14.18
N GLU A 42 -18.03 13.33 12.98
CA GLU A 42 -17.10 13.17 11.85
C GLU A 42 -16.40 14.50 11.50
N TYR A 43 -17.11 15.63 11.59
CA TYR A 43 -16.54 16.95 11.37
C TYR A 43 -15.46 17.31 12.40
N GLU A 44 -15.70 17.00 13.68
CA GLU A 44 -14.70 17.23 14.73
C GLU A 44 -13.47 16.34 14.52
N ILE A 45 -13.66 15.08 14.12
CA ILE A 45 -12.56 14.18 13.75
C ILE A 45 -11.74 14.77 12.60
N PHE A 46 -12.39 15.24 11.53
CA PHE A 46 -11.69 15.85 10.39
C PHE A 46 -10.90 17.08 10.80
N SER A 47 -11.51 17.96 11.61
CA SER A 47 -10.87 19.17 12.10
C SER A 47 -9.60 18.84 12.88
N VAL A 48 -9.67 17.86 13.79
CA VAL A 48 -8.49 17.39 14.55
C VAL A 48 -7.41 16.82 13.62
N VAL A 49 -7.78 15.98 12.66
CA VAL A 49 -6.82 15.41 11.67
C VAL A 49 -6.13 16.52 10.87
N GLU A 50 -6.88 17.54 10.44
CA GLU A 50 -6.33 18.67 9.70
C GLU A 50 -5.39 19.53 10.53
N GLU A 51 -5.72 19.77 11.80
CA GLU A 51 -4.89 20.48 12.79
C GLU A 51 -3.61 19.71 13.17
N MET A 52 -3.63 18.39 13.02
CA MET A 52 -2.46 17.51 13.15
C MET A 52 -1.58 17.50 11.88
N GLY A 53 -1.95 18.24 10.83
CA GLY A 53 -1.16 18.35 9.61
C GLY A 53 -1.37 17.21 8.63
N ALA A 54 -2.53 16.55 8.66
CA ALA A 54 -2.94 15.51 7.72
C ALA A 54 -4.20 15.91 6.92
N TYR A 55 -4.43 15.24 5.78
CA TYR A 55 -5.67 15.29 5.02
C TYR A 55 -6.55 14.11 5.46
N PRO A 56 -7.79 14.33 5.91
CA PRO A 56 -8.70 13.26 6.25
C PRO A 56 -9.27 12.63 4.98
N LEU A 57 -8.87 11.39 4.68
CA LEU A 57 -9.52 10.59 3.65
C LEU A 57 -10.63 9.74 4.29
N ALA A 58 -11.87 10.20 4.13
CA ALA A 58 -13.04 9.53 4.69
C ALA A 58 -13.74 8.61 3.68
N ARG A 59 -14.28 7.49 4.18
CA ARG A 59 -15.06 6.51 3.43
C ARG A 59 -16.18 5.96 4.31
N HIS A 60 -17.35 5.77 3.70
CA HIS A 60 -18.53 5.20 4.38
C HIS A 60 -18.79 3.78 3.87
N PHE A 61 -19.05 2.87 4.78
CA PHE A 61 -19.27 1.46 4.52
C PHE A 61 -20.69 1.05 4.91
N GLU A 62 -21.26 0.15 4.13
CA GLU A 62 -22.54 -0.49 4.40
C GLU A 62 -22.50 -1.92 3.86
N GLY A 63 -22.82 -2.90 4.70
CA GLY A 63 -22.74 -4.31 4.33
C GLY A 63 -21.33 -4.79 3.92
N GLY A 64 -20.28 -4.18 4.48
CA GLY A 64 -18.88 -4.52 4.20
C GLY A 64 -18.28 -3.90 2.93
N PHE A 65 -19.04 -3.08 2.20
CA PHE A 65 -18.57 -2.39 0.99
C PHE A 65 -18.69 -0.88 1.13
N GLU A 66 -17.76 -0.17 0.50
CA GLU A 66 -17.82 1.28 0.38
C GLU A 66 -18.97 1.69 -0.53
N ARG A 67 -19.78 2.66 -0.07
CA ARG A 67 -21.07 3.02 -0.68
C ARG A 67 -21.00 3.46 -2.15
N ASN A 68 -19.85 3.97 -2.64
CA ASN A 68 -19.77 4.65 -3.93
C ASN A 68 -18.92 3.92 -4.98
N LYS A 69 -17.92 3.15 -4.56
CA LYS A 69 -16.85 2.56 -5.39
C LYS A 69 -16.81 1.03 -5.26
N HIS A 70 -17.69 0.41 -4.46
CA HIS A 70 -17.72 -1.04 -4.20
C HIS A 70 -16.39 -1.61 -3.67
N LEU A 71 -15.63 -0.79 -2.94
CA LEU A 71 -14.37 -1.23 -2.32
C LEU A 71 -14.64 -2.05 -1.07
N THR A 72 -13.85 -3.08 -0.82
CA THR A 72 -13.86 -3.75 0.48
C THR A 72 -13.15 -2.90 1.53
N LEU A 73 -13.43 -3.14 2.81
CA LEU A 73 -12.78 -2.43 3.90
C LEU A 73 -11.25 -2.56 3.83
N GLU A 74 -10.76 -3.76 3.52
CA GLU A 74 -9.33 -4.06 3.46
C GLU A 74 -8.63 -3.32 2.33
N GLN A 75 -9.28 -3.13 1.18
CA GLN A 75 -8.73 -2.32 0.08
C GLN A 75 -8.48 -0.87 0.49
N VAL A 76 -9.24 -0.36 1.46
CA VAL A 76 -9.06 0.98 2.00
C VAL A 76 -8.02 0.99 3.12
N ILE A 77 -8.10 0.08 4.08
CA ILE A 77 -7.24 0.11 5.29
C ILE A 77 -5.81 -0.34 5.00
N TYR A 78 -5.66 -1.47 4.30
CA TYR A 78 -4.41 -2.20 4.23
C TYR A 78 -3.23 -1.40 3.63
N PRO A 79 -3.39 -0.66 2.51
CA PRO A 79 -2.30 0.14 1.95
C PRO A 79 -1.69 1.12 2.96
N TYR A 80 -2.51 1.76 3.78
CA TYR A 80 -2.04 2.78 4.72
C TYR A 80 -1.40 2.16 5.96
N VAL A 81 -1.97 1.06 6.47
CA VAL A 81 -1.35 0.32 7.59
C VAL A 81 0.03 -0.21 7.19
N GLU A 82 0.17 -0.76 5.98
CA GLU A 82 1.46 -1.20 5.43
C GLU A 82 2.42 -0.04 5.17
N SER A 83 1.90 1.19 5.02
CA SER A 83 2.67 2.43 4.91
C SER A 83 2.94 3.10 6.27
N CYS A 84 2.71 2.39 7.38
CA CYS A 84 2.84 2.91 8.74
C CYS A 84 1.94 4.13 9.07
N ILE A 85 0.79 4.25 8.39
CA ILE A 85 -0.22 5.28 8.66
C ILE A 85 -1.38 4.61 9.41
N PRO A 86 -1.66 4.98 10.68
CA PRO A 86 -2.76 4.41 11.44
C PRO A 86 -4.10 4.83 10.82
N VAL A 87 -5.08 3.93 10.84
CA VAL A 87 -6.39 4.15 10.23
C VAL A 87 -7.48 4.13 11.29
N MET A 88 -8.29 5.17 11.36
CA MET A 88 -9.44 5.20 12.26
C MET A 88 -10.63 4.48 11.62
N VAL A 89 -11.25 3.57 12.35
CA VAL A 89 -12.42 2.79 11.91
C VAL A 89 -13.52 2.95 12.94
N THR A 90 -14.69 3.38 12.50
CA THR A 90 -15.90 3.42 13.33
C THR A 90 -16.70 2.15 13.11
N ILE A 91 -16.96 1.39 14.17
CA ILE A 91 -17.80 0.19 14.15
C ILE A 91 -19.19 0.46 14.74
N GLU A 92 -20.18 -0.32 14.32
CA GLU A 92 -21.53 -0.30 14.90
C GLU A 92 -21.62 -1.26 16.10
N THR A 93 -22.25 -0.79 17.19
CA THR A 93 -22.55 -1.59 18.39
C THR A 93 -24.07 -1.65 18.62
N GLU A 94 -24.55 -2.30 19.69
CA GLU A 94 -26.00 -2.51 19.94
C GLU A 94 -26.84 -1.22 20.09
N GLY A 95 -26.22 -0.05 20.18
CA GLY A 95 -26.96 1.22 20.19
C GLY A 95 -26.12 2.46 19.88
N GLU A 96 -24.83 2.29 19.63
CA GLU A 96 -23.88 3.39 19.47
C GLU A 96 -22.86 3.06 18.37
N ARG A 97 -21.94 4.00 18.16
CA ARG A 97 -20.79 3.81 17.27
C ARG A 97 -19.53 3.92 18.10
N HIS A 98 -18.57 3.05 17.84
CA HIS A 98 -17.30 3.02 18.56
C HIS A 98 -16.12 3.26 17.62
N GLY A 99 -15.18 4.10 18.03
CA GLY A 99 -13.98 4.40 17.28
C GLY A 99 -12.83 3.46 17.66
N LEU A 100 -12.24 2.80 16.66
CA LEU A 100 -11.03 1.99 16.78
C LEU A 100 -9.92 2.61 15.95
N VAL A 101 -8.66 2.36 16.31
CA VAL A 101 -7.52 2.72 15.47
C VAL A 101 -6.79 1.46 15.03
N VAL A 102 -6.80 1.15 13.74
CA VAL A 102 -6.01 0.08 13.15
C VAL A 102 -4.56 0.55 13.01
N VAL A 103 -3.64 -0.18 13.63
CA VAL A 103 -2.21 0.17 13.70
C VAL A 103 -1.29 -0.90 13.10
N GLY A 104 -1.83 -2.06 12.77
CA GLY A 104 -1.05 -3.17 12.24
C GLY A 104 -1.93 -4.31 11.75
N HIS A 105 -1.31 -5.43 11.42
CA HIS A 105 -2.02 -6.63 10.99
C HIS A 105 -1.16 -7.89 11.21
N THR A 106 -1.81 -9.05 11.23
CA THR A 106 -1.13 -10.35 11.19
C THR A 106 -0.88 -10.79 9.74
N PHE A 107 -0.04 -11.82 9.54
CA PHE A 107 0.25 -12.34 8.20
C PHE A 107 0.29 -13.86 8.22
N ASP A 108 -0.59 -14.48 7.44
CA ASP A 108 -0.68 -15.94 7.30
C ASP A 108 0.09 -16.41 6.07
N ARG A 109 1.32 -16.89 6.27
CA ARG A 109 2.17 -17.46 5.21
C ARG A 109 1.56 -18.70 4.57
N ASP A 110 0.72 -19.41 5.31
CA ASP A 110 0.13 -20.69 4.91
C ASP A 110 -1.28 -20.53 4.33
N SER A 111 -1.66 -19.30 3.95
CA SER A 111 -2.93 -19.00 3.29
C SER A 111 -3.03 -19.71 1.94
N TRP A 112 -3.55 -20.94 1.98
CA TRP A 112 -3.74 -21.78 0.81
C TRP A 112 -4.90 -21.28 -0.08
N TRP A 113 -5.82 -20.49 0.48
CA TRP A 113 -7.04 -20.04 -0.19
C TRP A 113 -6.76 -19.32 -1.50
N GLN A 114 -5.71 -18.50 -1.57
CA GLN A 114 -5.36 -17.74 -2.77
C GLN A 114 -4.96 -18.63 -3.94
N GLN A 115 -4.20 -19.68 -3.65
CA GLN A 115 -3.82 -20.67 -4.65
C GLN A 115 -5.02 -21.54 -5.03
N ALA A 116 -5.86 -21.90 -4.06
CA ALA A 116 -7.03 -22.73 -4.27
C ALA A 116 -8.13 -22.05 -5.08
N GLN A 117 -8.37 -20.76 -4.86
CA GLN A 117 -9.40 -20.00 -5.59
C GLN A 117 -9.22 -20.11 -7.09
N LYS A 118 -7.96 -20.08 -7.56
CA LYS A 118 -7.59 -20.27 -8.96
C LYS A 118 -8.06 -21.61 -9.54
N TRP A 119 -7.85 -22.69 -8.80
CA TRP A 119 -8.04 -24.05 -9.31
C TRP A 119 -9.44 -24.58 -9.06
N TYR A 120 -10.02 -24.27 -7.90
CA TYR A 120 -11.33 -24.77 -7.49
C TYR A 120 -12.48 -23.83 -7.86
N TYR A 121 -12.21 -22.53 -7.97
CA TYR A 121 -13.24 -21.52 -8.16
C TYR A 121 -12.93 -20.54 -9.32
N PRO A 122 -12.62 -21.04 -10.53
CA PRO A 122 -12.23 -20.18 -11.66
C PRO A 122 -13.34 -19.22 -12.11
N TYR A 123 -14.60 -19.48 -11.75
CA TYR A 123 -15.74 -18.62 -12.05
C TYR A 123 -15.87 -17.41 -11.11
N LEU A 124 -15.24 -17.46 -9.92
CA LEU A 124 -15.19 -16.32 -8.99
C LEU A 124 -14.16 -15.27 -9.41
N LYS A 125 -13.39 -15.55 -10.47
CA LYS A 125 -12.23 -14.75 -10.86
C LYS A 125 -12.60 -13.35 -11.36
N GLY A 126 -13.84 -13.15 -11.81
CA GLY A 126 -14.28 -11.89 -12.43
C GLY A 126 -13.30 -11.44 -13.53
N ASP A 127 -13.30 -10.14 -13.82
CA ASP A 127 -12.32 -9.51 -14.72
C ASP A 127 -11.05 -9.05 -13.99
N VAL A 128 -10.87 -9.41 -12.72
CA VAL A 128 -9.76 -8.91 -11.90
C VAL A 128 -8.46 -9.61 -12.31
N THR A 129 -7.47 -8.80 -12.70
CA THR A 129 -6.20 -9.29 -13.25
C THR A 129 -5.12 -9.56 -12.20
N TRP A 130 -5.35 -9.17 -10.94
CA TRP A 130 -4.40 -9.33 -9.82
C TRP A 130 -5.06 -9.86 -8.54
N ILE A 131 -4.24 -10.35 -7.60
CA ILE A 131 -4.65 -10.67 -6.23
C ILE A 131 -4.17 -9.52 -5.33
N PRO A 132 -5.06 -8.90 -4.55
CA PRO A 132 -4.64 -7.89 -3.60
C PRO A 132 -3.93 -8.54 -2.41
N SER A 133 -2.86 -7.91 -1.95
CA SER A 133 -1.96 -8.45 -0.91
C SER A 133 -2.60 -8.63 0.48
N TYR A 134 -3.66 -7.89 0.80
CA TYR A 134 -4.42 -8.05 2.06
C TYR A 134 -5.05 -9.44 2.20
N MET A 135 -5.07 -10.23 1.14
CA MET A 135 -5.54 -11.60 1.14
C MET A 135 -4.75 -12.57 2.05
N TRP A 136 -3.52 -12.18 2.45
CA TRP A 136 -2.70 -12.88 3.45
C TRP A 136 -2.89 -12.33 4.87
N VAL A 137 -3.83 -11.41 5.09
CA VAL A 137 -4.10 -10.79 6.38
C VAL A 137 -5.34 -11.43 7.00
N PRO A 138 -5.22 -12.28 8.04
CA PRO A 138 -6.38 -12.80 8.74
C PRO A 138 -6.94 -11.79 9.75
N ASP A 139 -6.07 -11.04 10.44
CA ASP A 139 -6.46 -10.12 11.51
C ASP A 139 -5.81 -8.75 11.36
N PHE A 140 -6.54 -7.71 11.78
CA PHE A 140 -6.00 -6.39 12.01
C PHE A 140 -5.65 -6.21 13.50
N ILE A 141 -4.60 -5.44 13.76
CA ILE A 141 -4.20 -5.06 15.12
C ILE A 141 -4.75 -3.67 15.39
N VAL A 142 -5.57 -3.54 16.42
CA VAL A 142 -6.29 -2.30 16.75
C VAL A 142 -5.95 -1.77 18.14
N HIS A 143 -6.09 -0.46 18.31
CA HIS A 143 -6.16 0.21 19.60
C HIS A 143 -7.62 0.54 19.88
N ASP A 144 -8.09 0.15 21.06
CA ASP A 144 -9.40 0.45 21.60
C ASP A 144 -9.21 1.20 22.93
N ASP A 145 -9.87 2.34 23.12
CA ASP A 145 -9.74 3.14 24.33
C ASP A 145 -10.42 2.50 25.56
N ASN A 146 -11.37 1.59 25.35
CA ASN A 146 -12.05 0.85 26.42
C ASN A 146 -11.33 -0.46 26.78
N PHE A 147 -10.72 -1.13 25.81
CA PHE A 147 -10.13 -2.46 25.98
C PHE A 147 -8.59 -2.49 25.91
N GLY A 148 -7.97 -1.40 25.47
CA GLY A 148 -6.53 -1.21 25.43
C GLY A 148 -5.92 -1.38 24.03
N PRO A 149 -4.58 -1.26 23.94
CA PRO A 149 -3.86 -1.30 22.69
C PRO A 149 -3.58 -2.74 22.20
N TYR A 150 -3.32 -2.86 20.90
CA TYR A 150 -2.82 -4.07 20.23
C TYR A 150 -3.73 -5.30 20.28
N LEU A 151 -5.04 -5.07 20.21
CA LEU A 151 -6.03 -6.14 20.13
C LEU A 151 -6.07 -6.72 18.71
N SER A 152 -6.07 -8.06 18.61
CA SER A 152 -6.22 -8.74 17.33
C SER A 152 -7.70 -8.90 17.00
N VAL A 153 -8.16 -8.28 15.90
CA VAL A 153 -9.54 -8.33 15.43
C VAL A 153 -9.58 -9.00 14.07
N PRO A 154 -10.35 -10.10 13.90
CA PRO A 154 -10.50 -10.75 12.61
C PRO A 154 -10.98 -9.77 11.54
N ARG A 155 -10.34 -9.78 10.37
CA ARG A 155 -10.68 -8.84 9.29
C ARG A 155 -12.17 -8.90 8.91
N THR A 156 -12.75 -10.10 8.95
CA THR A 156 -14.14 -10.35 8.57
C THR A 156 -15.11 -9.74 9.56
N LEU A 157 -14.78 -9.76 10.85
CA LEU A 157 -15.56 -9.10 11.89
C LEU A 157 -15.49 -7.59 11.73
N LEU A 158 -14.29 -7.05 11.50
CA LEU A 158 -14.11 -5.62 11.28
C LEU A 158 -14.85 -5.14 10.03
N ALA A 159 -14.76 -5.88 8.92
CA ALA A 159 -15.50 -5.59 7.69
C ALA A 159 -17.02 -5.65 7.88
N ALA A 160 -17.53 -6.59 8.68
CA ALA A 160 -18.96 -6.73 8.94
C ALA A 160 -19.53 -5.63 9.85
N THR A 161 -18.70 -4.95 10.63
CA THR A 161 -19.13 -3.98 11.65
C THR A 161 -18.73 -2.54 11.33
N ALA A 162 -17.76 -2.34 10.43
CA ALA A 162 -17.30 -1.01 10.06
C ALA A 162 -18.38 -0.22 9.31
N SER A 163 -18.60 1.02 9.76
CA SER A 163 -19.50 1.99 9.12
C SER A 163 -18.75 3.17 8.51
N HIS A 164 -17.64 3.61 9.12
CA HIS A 164 -16.85 4.75 8.66
C HIS A 164 -15.36 4.44 8.79
N VAL A 165 -14.56 4.95 7.86
CA VAL A 165 -13.10 4.89 7.91
C VAL A 165 -12.55 6.27 7.64
N VAL A 166 -11.58 6.70 8.45
CA VAL A 166 -10.84 7.95 8.26
C VAL A 166 -9.35 7.63 8.26
N VAL A 167 -8.69 7.91 7.14
CA VAL A 167 -7.24 7.78 7.01
C VAL A 167 -6.61 9.17 7.11
N PRO A 168 -5.77 9.44 8.11
CA PRO A 168 -5.05 10.71 8.28
C PRO A 168 -3.78 10.73 7.42
N ILE A 169 -3.88 11.08 6.14
CA ILE A 169 -2.73 11.10 5.23
C ILE A 169 -1.89 12.36 5.50
N PRO A 170 -0.61 12.27 5.91
CA PRO A 170 0.20 13.46 6.20
C PRO A 170 0.26 14.43 5.00
N LYS A 171 0.06 15.73 5.22
CA LYS A 171 0.02 16.75 4.14
C LYS A 171 1.31 16.81 3.33
N ILE A 172 2.44 16.51 3.98
CA ILE A 172 3.77 16.42 3.36
C ILE A 172 3.87 15.33 2.29
N CYS A 173 3.02 14.30 2.35
CA CYS A 173 2.97 13.26 1.33
C CYS A 173 2.41 13.76 -0.01
N ASN A 174 1.59 14.83 0.01
CA ASN A 174 0.89 15.36 -1.16
C ASN A 174 0.23 14.26 -2.02
N ALA A 175 -0.37 13.26 -1.35
CA ALA A 175 -0.95 12.09 -1.97
C ALA A 175 -2.44 12.29 -2.19
N PHE A 176 -2.82 12.51 -3.45
CA PHE A 176 -4.21 12.58 -3.90
C PHE A 176 -4.73 11.22 -4.37
N LEU A 177 -3.84 10.41 -4.92
CA LEU A 177 -4.12 9.03 -5.33
C LEU A 177 -4.19 8.14 -4.09
N ALA A 178 -5.25 7.35 -3.95
CA ALA A 178 -5.38 6.35 -2.90
C ALA A 178 -4.59 5.08 -3.22
N GLY A 179 -4.26 4.29 -2.19
CA GLY A 179 -3.48 3.05 -2.36
C GLY A 179 -4.08 2.04 -3.35
N PHE A 180 -5.40 1.81 -3.28
CA PHE A 180 -6.09 0.90 -4.22
C PHE A 180 -6.10 1.44 -5.66
N GLU A 181 -6.07 2.76 -5.85
CA GLU A 181 -6.01 3.39 -7.18
C GLU A 181 -4.61 3.20 -7.77
N ALA A 182 -3.56 3.28 -6.94
CA ALA A 182 -2.20 2.93 -7.33
C ALA A 182 -2.07 1.46 -7.74
N GLU A 183 -2.68 0.52 -7.00
CA GLU A 183 -2.74 -0.90 -7.41
C GLU A 183 -3.43 -1.06 -8.76
N SER A 184 -4.60 -0.43 -8.93
CA SER A 184 -5.41 -0.53 -10.15
C SER A 184 -4.68 0.02 -11.37
N LEU A 185 -3.96 1.13 -11.19
CA LEU A 185 -3.09 1.68 -12.23
C LEU A 185 -2.01 0.68 -12.64
N VAL A 186 -1.30 0.11 -11.67
CA VAL A 186 -0.24 -0.88 -11.91
C VAL A 186 -0.77 -2.12 -12.61
N ALA A 187 -1.92 -2.63 -12.18
CA ALA A 187 -2.60 -3.72 -12.90
C ALA A 187 -2.91 -3.35 -14.36
N GLY A 188 -3.36 -2.11 -14.60
CA GLY A 188 -3.57 -1.58 -15.94
C GLY A 188 -2.30 -1.55 -16.80
N TYR A 189 -1.17 -1.08 -16.24
CA TYR A 189 0.12 -1.08 -16.96
C TYR A 189 0.61 -2.50 -17.25
N LEU A 190 0.45 -3.43 -16.32
CA LEU A 190 0.88 -4.83 -16.48
C LEU A 190 -0.01 -5.58 -17.49
N ALA A 191 -1.24 -5.12 -17.70
CA ALA A 191 -2.13 -5.61 -18.74
C ALA A 191 -1.71 -5.16 -20.16
N LEU A 192 -0.83 -4.15 -20.31
CA LEU A 192 -0.31 -3.72 -21.61
C LEU A 192 0.71 -4.75 -22.14
N PRO A 193 0.39 -5.50 -23.22
CA PRO A 193 1.27 -6.56 -23.71
C PRO A 193 2.66 -6.04 -24.07
N ASP A 194 2.72 -4.88 -24.73
CA ASP A 194 3.98 -4.31 -25.22
C ASP A 194 4.94 -3.95 -24.08
N LEU A 195 4.45 -3.36 -22.99
CA LEU A 195 5.29 -2.96 -21.87
C LEU A 195 5.83 -4.18 -21.14
N PHE A 196 4.95 -5.12 -20.77
CA PHE A 196 5.36 -6.30 -20.01
C PHE A 196 6.26 -7.22 -20.84
N ASP A 197 5.88 -7.52 -22.08
CA ASP A 197 6.70 -8.35 -22.96
C ASP A 197 8.06 -7.69 -23.22
N PHE A 198 8.11 -6.36 -23.38
CA PHE A 198 9.35 -5.61 -23.51
C PHE A 198 10.26 -5.75 -22.31
N VAL A 199 9.77 -5.50 -21.09
CA VAL A 199 10.62 -5.61 -19.87
C VAL A 199 11.11 -7.05 -19.70
N VAL A 200 10.22 -8.03 -19.78
CA VAL A 200 10.58 -9.44 -19.60
C VAL A 200 11.56 -9.91 -20.69
N ASN A 201 11.47 -9.42 -21.93
CA ASN A 201 12.38 -9.82 -23.02
C ASN A 201 13.80 -9.28 -22.82
N LYS A 202 13.94 -8.25 -21.98
CA LYS A 202 15.23 -7.65 -21.63
C LYS A 202 15.85 -8.26 -20.37
N THR A 203 15.08 -9.00 -19.57
CA THR A 203 15.61 -9.68 -18.36
C THR A 203 16.61 -10.77 -18.76
N ARG A 204 17.75 -10.84 -18.06
CA ARG A 204 18.83 -11.80 -18.35
C ARG A 204 18.65 -13.11 -17.57
N THR A 205 17.42 -13.46 -17.21
CA THR A 205 17.19 -14.60 -16.32
C THR A 205 17.60 -15.94 -16.92
N THR A 206 18.35 -16.73 -16.16
CA THR A 206 18.65 -18.12 -16.47
C THR A 206 17.67 -19.05 -15.74
N GLY A 207 17.24 -20.13 -16.41
CA GLY A 207 16.62 -21.34 -15.84
C GLY A 207 15.38 -21.16 -14.95
N LEU A 208 15.59 -20.82 -13.68
CA LEU A 208 14.58 -20.83 -12.59
C LEU A 208 13.43 -19.86 -12.84
N TRP A 209 13.72 -18.69 -13.41
CA TRP A 209 12.73 -17.61 -13.58
C TRP A 209 12.03 -17.60 -14.92
N LYS A 210 12.58 -18.33 -15.90
CA LYS A 210 11.99 -18.41 -17.24
C LYS A 210 10.56 -18.95 -17.18
N LYS A 211 10.31 -20.00 -16.39
CA LYS A 211 8.96 -20.58 -16.22
C LYS A 211 7.96 -19.62 -15.55
N PRO A 212 8.24 -19.00 -14.38
CA PRO A 212 7.36 -17.99 -13.80
C PRO A 212 7.09 -16.79 -14.74
N LEU A 213 8.11 -16.29 -15.44
CA LEU A 213 7.96 -15.21 -16.41
C LEU A 213 7.14 -15.64 -17.63
N GLU A 214 7.34 -16.86 -18.13
CA GLU A 214 6.53 -17.44 -19.21
C GLU A 214 5.08 -17.66 -18.77
N GLN A 215 4.83 -18.03 -17.50
CA GLN A 215 3.48 -18.09 -16.94
C GLN A 215 2.82 -16.72 -16.91
N LEU A 216 3.58 -15.65 -16.65
CA LEU A 216 3.09 -14.27 -16.77
C LEU A 216 2.76 -13.89 -18.23
N ARG A 217 3.47 -14.46 -19.23
CA ARG A 217 3.29 -14.18 -20.67
C ARG A 217 2.21 -15.01 -21.38
N GLY A 218 2.09 -16.29 -21.03
CA GLY A 218 1.80 -17.34 -22.02
C GLY A 218 0.38 -17.91 -22.06
N SER A 219 -0.48 -17.73 -21.06
CA SER A 219 -1.84 -18.27 -21.16
C SER A 219 -2.75 -17.24 -21.81
N GLY A 220 -3.30 -17.49 -23.00
CA GLY A 220 -4.39 -16.69 -23.60
C GLY A 220 -5.67 -16.52 -22.73
N ASN A 221 -5.61 -16.97 -21.48
CA ASN A 221 -6.51 -16.71 -20.35
C ASN A 221 -5.75 -15.89 -19.26
N ARG A 222 -5.06 -14.80 -19.67
CA ARG A 222 -4.06 -14.03 -18.90
C ARG A 222 -4.66 -13.35 -17.66
N SER A 223 -4.76 -14.09 -16.57
CA SER A 223 -4.55 -13.55 -15.24
C SER A 223 -3.62 -14.51 -14.51
N ALA A 224 -2.34 -14.45 -14.90
CA ALA A 224 -1.30 -14.79 -13.97
C ALA A 224 -1.53 -13.88 -12.77
N GLN A 225 -1.94 -14.51 -11.67
CA GLN A 225 -2.38 -13.85 -10.46
C GLN A 225 -1.17 -13.23 -9.77
N ILE A 226 -0.73 -12.10 -10.29
CA ILE A 226 0.26 -11.27 -9.64
C ILE A 226 -0.33 -10.76 -8.33
N VAL A 227 0.49 -10.72 -7.30
CA VAL A 227 0.14 -10.07 -6.05
C VAL A 227 0.66 -8.63 -6.13
N LEU A 228 -0.22 -7.67 -5.87
CA LEU A 228 0.14 -6.25 -5.79
C LEU A 228 0.08 -5.79 -4.33
N ARG A 229 1.14 -5.11 -3.86
CA ARG A 229 1.21 -4.49 -2.53
C ARG A 229 1.60 -3.02 -2.62
N PRO A 230 0.67 -2.08 -2.41
CA PRO A 230 0.92 -0.66 -2.45
C PRO A 230 1.49 -0.19 -1.11
N LEU A 231 2.51 0.65 -1.18
CA LEU A 231 3.20 1.27 -0.05
C LEU A 231 3.43 2.74 -0.36
N LEU A 232 3.01 3.65 0.52
CA LEU A 232 3.34 5.07 0.44
C LEU A 232 4.67 5.28 1.13
N VAL A 233 5.73 5.49 0.35
CA VAL A 233 7.11 5.57 0.85
C VAL A 233 7.76 6.91 0.52
N SER A 234 8.65 7.36 1.40
CA SER A 234 9.49 8.52 1.12
C SER A 234 10.62 8.15 0.17
N ARG A 235 11.16 9.15 -0.54
CA ARG A 235 12.33 8.98 -1.43
C ARG A 235 13.53 8.44 -0.66
N ASP A 236 13.77 8.95 0.53
CA ASP A 236 14.93 8.55 1.33
C ASP A 236 14.80 7.10 1.80
N ALA A 237 13.60 6.68 2.21
CA ALA A 237 13.33 5.30 2.60
C ALA A 237 13.50 4.34 1.40
N LEU A 238 13.02 4.72 0.21
CA LEU A 238 13.26 3.94 -1.02
C LEU A 238 14.74 3.85 -1.36
N LEU A 239 15.47 4.97 -1.38
CA LEU A 239 16.90 4.97 -1.72
C LEU A 239 17.73 4.18 -0.69
N LYS A 240 17.35 4.23 0.58
CA LYS A 240 17.95 3.40 1.63
C LYS A 240 17.70 1.91 1.36
N HIS A 241 16.45 1.53 1.10
CA HIS A 241 16.10 0.14 0.76
C HIS A 241 16.86 -0.35 -0.47
N VAL A 242 16.97 0.45 -1.53
CA VAL A 242 17.71 0.09 -2.75
C VAL A 242 19.21 -0.03 -2.45
N LYS A 243 19.78 0.81 -1.58
CA LYS A 243 21.19 0.73 -1.18
C LYS A 243 21.50 -0.52 -0.34
N GLU A 244 20.56 -0.91 0.53
CA GLU A 244 20.68 -2.08 1.41
C GLU A 244 20.34 -3.39 0.69
N SER A 245 19.53 -3.30 -0.37
CA SER A 245 19.35 -4.37 -1.33
C SER A 245 20.67 -4.57 -2.08
N GLU A 246 21.06 -5.82 -2.33
CA GLU A 246 22.27 -6.19 -3.06
C GLU A 246 22.19 -5.87 -4.58
N PHE A 247 21.61 -4.73 -4.94
CA PHE A 247 21.51 -4.24 -6.31
C PHE A 247 22.87 -3.80 -6.84
N SER A 248 23.03 -3.88 -8.16
CA SER A 248 24.18 -3.25 -8.80
C SER A 248 24.24 -1.75 -8.56
N ARG A 249 25.45 -1.23 -8.63
CA ARG A 249 25.70 0.21 -8.54
C ARG A 249 24.95 0.98 -9.62
N GLU A 250 24.88 0.42 -10.83
CA GLU A 250 24.17 1.00 -11.98
C GLU A 250 22.67 1.17 -11.70
N LEU A 251 22.04 0.15 -11.09
CA LEU A 251 20.64 0.22 -10.70
C LEU A 251 20.43 1.24 -9.57
N TYR A 252 21.30 1.26 -8.56
CA TYR A 252 21.22 2.28 -7.50
C TYR A 252 21.34 3.71 -8.06
N GLU A 253 22.32 3.95 -8.94
CA GLU A 253 22.49 5.24 -9.63
C GLU A 253 21.26 5.58 -10.50
N ALA A 254 20.59 4.59 -11.09
CA ALA A 254 19.35 4.78 -11.83
C ALA A 254 18.21 5.35 -10.96
N TYR A 255 18.01 4.80 -9.76
CA TYR A 255 17.04 5.33 -8.80
C TYR A 255 17.41 6.75 -8.36
N GLN A 256 18.68 7.01 -8.06
CA GLN A 256 19.13 8.35 -7.65
C GLN A 256 18.88 9.43 -8.70
N GLN A 257 19.12 9.09 -9.97
CA GLN A 257 18.93 9.96 -11.13
C GLN A 257 17.47 10.09 -11.57
N THR A 258 16.57 9.22 -11.08
CA THR A 258 15.14 9.33 -11.36
C THR A 258 14.59 10.53 -10.59
N ASN A 259 13.81 11.38 -11.26
CA ASN A 259 13.16 12.55 -10.65
C ASN A 259 12.00 12.10 -9.75
N LEU A 260 12.33 11.50 -8.61
CA LEU A 260 11.37 10.97 -7.65
C LEU A 260 10.83 12.11 -6.76
N PRO A 261 9.51 12.22 -6.57
CA PRO A 261 8.92 13.11 -5.58
C PRO A 261 9.36 12.71 -4.16
N ALA A 262 9.15 13.60 -3.19
CA ALA A 262 9.49 13.34 -1.78
C ALA A 262 8.77 12.09 -1.23
N TRP A 263 7.53 11.87 -1.67
CA TRP A 263 6.71 10.71 -1.33
C TRP A 263 6.14 10.10 -2.60
N MET A 264 5.99 8.78 -2.62
CA MET A 264 5.49 8.04 -3.77
C MET A 264 4.77 6.75 -3.38
N TRP A 265 3.87 6.30 -4.25
CA TRP A 265 3.35 4.94 -4.16
C TRP A 265 4.36 3.98 -4.80
N LEU A 266 4.93 3.10 -3.99
CA LEU A 266 5.68 1.92 -4.41
C LEU A 266 4.72 0.73 -4.41
N VAL A 267 4.39 0.20 -5.59
CA VAL A 267 3.58 -1.01 -5.69
C VAL A 267 4.49 -2.19 -5.98
N GLU A 268 4.65 -3.06 -5.00
CA GLU A 268 5.41 -4.30 -5.15
C GLU A 268 4.63 -5.28 -6.02
N ILE A 269 5.35 -5.98 -6.90
CA ILE A 269 4.81 -7.01 -7.77
C ILE A 269 5.40 -8.34 -7.33
N SER A 270 4.54 -9.30 -7.02
CA SER A 270 4.95 -10.63 -6.59
C SER A 270 4.11 -11.73 -7.24
N LEU A 271 4.51 -12.97 -6.99
CA LEU A 271 3.73 -14.18 -7.24
C LEU A 271 3.21 -14.72 -5.91
N PRO A 272 2.08 -15.44 -5.86
CA PRO A 272 1.49 -15.90 -4.60
C PRO A 272 2.47 -16.69 -3.73
N GLU A 273 3.25 -17.59 -4.35
CA GLU A 273 4.23 -18.44 -3.66
C GLU A 273 5.40 -17.62 -3.11
N LEU A 274 5.76 -16.52 -3.76
CA LEU A 274 6.84 -15.64 -3.31
C LEU A 274 6.34 -14.68 -2.23
N TYR A 275 5.13 -14.15 -2.40
CA TYR A 275 4.52 -13.21 -1.47
C TYR A 275 4.26 -13.86 -0.10
N ALA A 276 3.85 -15.14 -0.07
CA ALA A 276 3.76 -15.93 1.15
C ALA A 276 5.07 -15.98 1.95
N HIS A 277 6.22 -15.81 1.27
CA HIS A 277 7.54 -15.72 1.88
C HIS A 277 8.08 -14.29 1.97
N ARG A 278 7.22 -13.27 1.87
CA ARG A 278 7.55 -11.84 1.90
C ARG A 278 8.61 -11.46 0.87
N LYS A 279 8.42 -11.96 -0.35
CA LYS A 279 9.32 -11.70 -1.46
C LYS A 279 8.59 -11.12 -2.66
N LYS A 280 9.32 -10.41 -3.52
CA LYS A 280 8.80 -9.77 -4.74
C LYS A 280 9.66 -10.07 -5.97
N ILE A 281 9.06 -9.94 -7.16
CA ILE A 281 9.76 -10.02 -8.46
C ILE A 281 10.05 -8.64 -9.04
N GLY A 282 9.42 -7.60 -8.53
CA GLY A 282 9.57 -6.25 -9.06
C GLY A 282 8.75 -5.24 -8.30
N GLU A 283 8.74 -4.01 -8.80
CA GLU A 283 7.97 -2.90 -8.26
C GLU A 283 7.73 -1.81 -9.29
N MET A 284 6.68 -1.02 -9.07
CA MET A 284 6.34 0.16 -9.86
C MET A 284 6.24 1.38 -8.96
N ILE A 285 6.79 2.50 -9.42
CA ILE A 285 6.77 3.77 -8.69
C ILE A 285 5.75 4.69 -9.34
N ILE A 286 4.75 5.08 -8.57
CA ILE A 286 3.62 5.90 -8.99
C ILE A 286 3.67 7.24 -8.25
N ASN A 287 3.55 8.34 -9.01
CA ASN A 287 3.43 9.70 -8.47
C ASN A 287 2.09 9.82 -7.73
N PRO A 288 2.10 10.12 -6.42
CA PRO A 288 0.88 10.11 -5.62
C PRO A 288 0.05 11.37 -5.81
N SER A 289 0.60 12.40 -6.47
CA SER A 289 -0.09 13.67 -6.71
C SER A 289 -0.92 13.69 -8.00
N CYS A 290 -0.95 12.59 -8.77
CA CYS A 290 -1.78 12.51 -9.97
C CYS A 290 -3.26 12.34 -9.61
N ALA A 291 -4.10 13.28 -10.04
CA ALA A 291 -5.55 13.18 -9.89
C ALA A 291 -6.19 12.25 -10.94
N GLU A 292 -7.32 11.60 -10.60
CA GLU A 292 -8.10 10.69 -11.48
C GLU A 292 -8.29 11.16 -12.94
N PRO A 293 -8.55 12.46 -13.27
CA PRO A 293 -8.80 12.90 -14.64
C PRO A 293 -7.65 12.66 -15.62
N HIS A 294 -6.41 12.51 -15.12
CA HIS A 294 -5.21 12.33 -15.95
C HIS A 294 -4.92 10.87 -16.31
N ILE A 295 -5.66 9.93 -15.72
CA ILE A 295 -5.48 8.48 -15.98
C ILE A 295 -5.90 8.14 -17.42
N HIS A 296 -6.93 8.81 -17.95
CA HIS A 296 -7.46 8.55 -19.29
C HIS A 296 -6.63 9.16 -20.42
N THR A 297 -5.74 10.13 -20.13
CA THR A 297 -4.88 10.79 -21.15
C THR A 297 -3.53 10.10 -21.37
N GLY A 298 -3.22 9.07 -20.57
CA GLY A 298 -2.10 8.17 -20.79
C GLY A 298 -0.89 8.43 -19.89
N LEU A 299 -0.53 7.38 -19.15
CA LEU A 299 0.78 7.04 -18.59
C LEU A 299 1.47 8.00 -17.60
N GLU A 300 0.92 9.19 -17.30
CA GLU A 300 1.58 10.23 -16.47
C GLU A 300 1.97 9.84 -15.03
N PRO A 301 1.27 8.95 -14.30
CA PRO A 301 1.64 8.71 -12.92
C PRO A 301 2.84 7.77 -12.77
N LEU A 302 3.22 6.98 -13.77
CA LEU A 302 4.31 6.01 -13.65
C LEU A 302 5.69 6.65 -13.86
N LEU A 303 6.52 6.59 -12.81
CA LEU A 303 7.87 7.16 -12.77
C LEU A 303 8.94 6.14 -13.15
N ALA A 304 8.79 4.91 -12.66
CA ALA A 304 9.68 3.80 -12.96
C ALA A 304 8.99 2.45 -12.78
N LEU A 305 9.45 1.47 -13.55
CA LEU A 305 9.08 0.06 -13.44
C LEU A 305 10.37 -0.74 -13.32
N ARG A 306 10.43 -1.65 -12.34
CA ARG A 306 11.49 -2.65 -12.27
C ARG A 306 10.88 -4.03 -12.20
N ILE A 307 11.32 -4.93 -13.07
CA ILE A 307 11.06 -6.37 -12.96
C ILE A 307 12.41 -7.07 -12.98
N LEU A 308 12.69 -7.81 -11.91
CA LEU A 308 13.95 -8.52 -11.68
C LEU A 308 15.15 -7.57 -11.85
N ASP A 309 15.99 -7.84 -12.85
CA ASP A 309 17.23 -7.17 -13.19
C ASP A 309 17.06 -6.03 -14.20
N VAL A 310 15.82 -5.69 -14.60
CA VAL A 310 15.58 -4.62 -15.57
C VAL A 310 14.77 -3.51 -14.95
N MET A 311 15.33 -2.31 -14.97
CA MET A 311 14.61 -1.07 -14.68
C MET A 311 14.32 -0.33 -15.97
N VAL A 312 13.10 0.17 -16.07
CA VAL A 312 12.67 1.09 -17.11
C VAL A 312 12.23 2.37 -16.44
N ARG A 313 12.88 3.48 -16.80
CA ARG A 313 12.54 4.82 -16.31
C ARG A 313 12.09 5.71 -17.46
N GLY A 314 11.20 6.64 -17.17
CA GLY A 314 10.82 7.70 -18.10
C GLY A 314 9.35 8.06 -18.01
N HIS A 315 9.06 9.35 -18.15
CA HIS A 315 7.69 9.83 -18.23
C HIS A 315 7.02 9.24 -19.46
N ASN A 316 5.92 8.54 -19.24
CA ASN A 316 5.03 8.02 -20.28
C ASN A 316 5.64 6.94 -21.21
N PHE A 317 6.82 6.37 -20.89
CA PHE A 317 7.48 5.34 -21.70
C PHE A 317 7.58 5.67 -23.20
N ARG A 318 7.49 6.96 -23.58
CA ARG A 318 7.61 7.40 -24.98
C ARG A 318 9.04 7.26 -25.48
N ALA A 319 10.01 7.43 -24.57
CA ALA A 319 11.43 7.18 -24.78
C ALA A 319 12.01 6.53 -23.51
N PRO A 320 11.66 5.26 -23.24
CA PRO A 320 12.03 4.61 -21.99
C PRO A 320 13.54 4.40 -21.96
N LEU A 321 14.20 4.84 -20.88
CA LEU A 321 15.58 4.45 -20.64
C LEU A 321 15.57 3.10 -19.94
N ILE A 322 16.15 2.11 -20.63
CA ILE A 322 16.32 0.75 -20.11
C ILE A 322 17.68 0.66 -19.44
N ILE A 323 17.69 0.19 -18.21
CA ILE A 323 18.91 -0.01 -17.44
C ILE A 323 18.91 -1.47 -16.98
N PRO A 324 19.65 -2.35 -17.67
CA PRO A 324 19.84 -3.72 -17.23
C PRO A 324 20.87 -3.78 -16.10
N ASP A 325 20.63 -4.64 -15.12
CA ASP A 325 21.65 -5.03 -14.15
C ASP A 325 22.70 -5.92 -14.84
N ILE A 326 23.98 -5.63 -14.59
CA ILE A 326 25.11 -6.35 -15.19
C ILE A 326 25.29 -7.72 -14.51
N TYR A 327 24.87 -7.83 -13.25
CA TYR A 327 24.92 -9.07 -12.49
C TYR A 327 23.52 -9.72 -12.52
N PRO A 328 23.31 -10.78 -13.33
CA PRO A 328 22.11 -11.59 -13.19
C PRO A 328 22.19 -12.22 -11.79
N MET A 329 21.58 -11.55 -10.81
CA MET A 329 21.61 -11.97 -9.42
C MET A 329 21.18 -13.44 -9.38
N PRO A 330 21.99 -14.35 -8.80
CA PRO A 330 21.59 -15.72 -8.57
C PRO A 330 20.52 -15.72 -7.46
N VAL A 331 19.31 -15.29 -7.81
CA VAL A 331 18.04 -15.61 -7.16
C VAL A 331 18.06 -15.47 -5.64
N LEU A 332 18.52 -14.33 -5.13
CA LEU A 332 18.04 -13.85 -3.83
C LEU A 332 16.81 -13.02 -4.09
N LEU A 333 15.67 -13.68 -3.92
CA LEU A 333 14.36 -13.06 -3.78
C LEU A 333 14.48 -11.84 -2.86
N HIS A 334 14.18 -10.66 -3.39
CA HIS A 334 14.23 -9.44 -2.58
C HIS A 334 13.20 -9.56 -1.48
N SER A 335 13.62 -9.25 -0.25
CA SER A 335 12.65 -8.99 0.80
C SER A 335 11.71 -7.90 0.30
N THR A 336 10.44 -8.05 0.63
CA THR A 336 9.52 -6.93 0.53
C THR A 336 10.07 -5.74 1.29
N PHE A 337 9.69 -4.54 0.88
CA PHE A 337 9.99 -3.33 1.62
C PHE A 337 9.42 -3.48 3.04
N GLU A 338 10.30 -3.36 4.03
CA GLU A 338 9.98 -3.37 5.44
C GLU A 338 10.37 -2.00 5.99
N HIS A 339 9.44 -1.33 6.66
CA HIS A 339 9.76 -0.16 7.49
C HIS A 339 10.55 -0.70 8.69
N GLY A 340 11.88 -0.73 8.53
CA GLY A 340 12.81 -1.18 9.57
C GLY A 340 12.82 -0.28 10.79
#